data_AF-A0ABD5C9F7-F1
#
_entry.id   AF-A0ABD5C9F7-F1
#
_cell.length_a   1.000
_cell.length_b   1.000
_cell.length_c   1.000
_cell.angle_alpha   90.00
_cell.angle_beta   90.00
_cell.angle_gamma   90.00
#
_symmetry.space_group_name_H-M   'P 1'
#
loop_
_entity.id
_entity.type
_entity.pdbx_description
1 polymer ?
#
loop_
_entity_poly.entity_id
_entity_poly.type
_entity_poly.pdbx_seq_one_letter_code
_entity_poly.pdbx_strand_id
1 'polypeptide(L)'
;MSSIGWIDFSSTDRERVTGVLALLSEAGTLDELGIAQLRDAFSDSLFPGFSTIQTRAKYFVTVPQLFADYWALTPRERAGRTLETYLKDAEDRLAELLVRNHESDNREHGSPAPNGIIGRERIGKGGAARRPSSTYWTGLRKFGLVNTELSIAEFCRSAAQPRSTGHLLAESTEIDSDDDDVVKRRRLVATVPQLSTTWREDIRIDLSRAEAELLHKKISFSEPLKHSIPAQLINADLLDDDVLLTIGSFEMLSEALCHLPQISEVCRTTARHAARFSKAMLGAHLRFNYQIASNLRQTERAQELSEQFEEWRDAADDKTNGKALFHPDALDEWFAPCVMQGVRLAFNTRRFIGAWHEAMRAGAPTSKLDALVRQQAIDNKGNRSLLRRSLRHDTDWVGIRTLQYRWPQARQILIDIREGLAC
;
A
#
# COMPACT_ATOMS: atom_id res chain seq x y z
N MET A 1 -20.46 -15.91 35.45
CA MET A 1 -19.77 -14.60 35.44
C MET A 1 -19.19 -14.40 34.05
N SER A 2 -19.85 -13.60 33.22
CA SER A 2 -19.42 -13.36 31.83
C SER A 2 -18.40 -12.22 31.81
N SER A 3 -17.12 -12.53 31.57
CA SER A 3 -16.07 -11.53 31.38
C SER A 3 -16.17 -10.94 29.97
N ILE A 4 -16.67 -9.72 29.85
CA ILE A 4 -16.51 -8.90 28.66
C ILE A 4 -15.04 -8.48 28.61
N GLY A 5 -14.26 -9.17 27.77
CA GLY A 5 -12.91 -8.75 27.43
C GLY A 5 -12.97 -7.58 26.47
N TRP A 6 -12.72 -6.37 26.95
CA TRP A 6 -12.42 -5.22 26.11
C TRP A 6 -11.11 -5.50 25.37
N ILE A 7 -11.19 -5.82 24.08
CA ILE A 7 -10.02 -5.90 23.20
C ILE A 7 -9.62 -4.46 22.88
N ASP A 8 -8.64 -3.94 23.61
CA ASP A 8 -8.01 -2.66 23.29
C ASP A 8 -7.10 -2.88 22.07
N PHE A 9 -7.62 -2.57 20.89
CA PHE A 9 -6.78 -2.54 19.69
C PHE A 9 -5.83 -1.35 19.82
N SER A 10 -4.52 -1.61 19.79
CA SER A 10 -3.53 -0.55 19.69
C SER A 10 -3.86 0.35 18.49
N SER A 11 -3.54 1.63 18.60
CA SER A 11 -3.71 2.63 17.54
C SER A 11 -3.07 2.17 16.21
N THR A 12 -1.94 1.47 16.31
CA THR A 12 -1.20 0.84 15.21
C THR A 12 -1.95 -0.33 14.58
N ASP A 13 -2.66 -1.13 15.38
CA ASP A 13 -3.49 -2.22 14.86
C ASP A 13 -4.72 -1.68 14.11
N ARG A 14 -5.28 -0.53 14.50
CA ARG A 14 -6.35 0.13 13.74
C ARG A 14 -5.88 0.62 12.37
N GLU A 15 -4.68 1.17 12.26
CA GLU A 15 -4.09 1.57 10.96
C GLU A 15 -3.88 0.35 10.05
N ARG A 16 -3.33 -0.74 10.59
CA ARG A 16 -3.19 -2.02 9.87
C ARG A 16 -4.55 -2.57 9.45
N VAL A 17 -5.53 -2.58 10.34
CA VAL A 17 -6.91 -3.03 10.05
C VAL A 17 -7.54 -2.15 8.97
N THR A 18 -7.27 -0.84 8.96
CA THR A 18 -7.78 0.06 7.90
C THR A 18 -7.15 -0.25 6.54
N GLY A 19 -5.83 -0.50 6.50
CA GLY A 19 -5.14 -0.98 5.30
C GLY A 19 -5.67 -2.34 4.81
N VAL A 20 -5.96 -3.27 5.73
CA VAL A 20 -6.55 -4.58 5.43
C VAL A 20 -7.98 -4.45 4.90
N LEU A 21 -8.82 -3.60 5.49
CA LEU A 21 -10.19 -3.32 5.02
C LEU A 21 -10.21 -2.63 3.64
N ALA A 22 -9.16 -1.87 3.33
CA ALA A 22 -8.96 -1.24 2.03
C ALA A 22 -8.58 -2.24 0.94
N LEU A 23 -7.67 -3.17 1.23
CA LEU A 23 -7.38 -4.28 0.34
C LEU A 23 -8.67 -5.06 0.06
N LEU A 24 -9.48 -5.35 1.08
CA LEU A 24 -10.77 -6.05 0.93
C LEU A 24 -11.85 -5.33 0.10
N SER A 25 -11.68 -4.04 -0.23
CA SER A 25 -12.66 -3.30 -1.07
C SER A 25 -12.44 -3.41 -2.58
N GLU A 26 -11.31 -3.97 -3.03
CA GLU A 26 -11.07 -4.28 -4.44
C GLU A 26 -11.59 -5.68 -4.79
N ALA A 27 -12.26 -5.82 -5.94
CA ALA A 27 -12.60 -7.14 -6.45
C ALA A 27 -11.30 -7.92 -6.76
N GLY A 28 -11.07 -9.04 -6.07
CA GLY A 28 -9.88 -9.88 -6.28
C GLY A 28 -8.84 -9.87 -5.15
N THR A 29 -9.20 -9.44 -3.94
CA THR A 29 -8.25 -9.29 -2.81
C THR A 29 -8.62 -10.09 -1.55
N LEU A 30 -9.72 -10.85 -1.61
CA LEU A 30 -10.13 -11.74 -0.54
C LEU A 30 -9.05 -12.80 -0.31
N ASP A 31 -8.40 -12.73 0.84
CA ASP A 31 -7.36 -13.70 1.21
C ASP A 31 -7.99 -15.02 1.66
N GLU A 32 -8.49 -15.80 0.69
CA GLU A 32 -9.11 -17.10 0.93
C GLU A 32 -8.09 -18.17 1.35
N LEU A 33 -6.86 -18.10 0.82
CA LEU A 33 -5.81 -19.10 1.05
C LEU A 33 -4.77 -18.69 2.10
N GLY A 34 -4.87 -17.50 2.69
CA GLY A 34 -4.04 -17.07 3.82
C GLY A 34 -2.65 -16.58 3.43
N ILE A 35 -2.48 -15.99 2.24
CA ILE A 35 -1.20 -15.53 1.69
C ILE A 35 -0.90 -14.05 1.97
N ALA A 36 -1.79 -13.32 2.64
CA ALA A 36 -1.68 -11.88 2.86
C ALA A 36 -0.36 -11.48 3.54
N GLN A 37 0.11 -12.22 4.56
CA GLN A 37 1.35 -11.88 5.27
C GLN A 37 2.57 -11.82 4.34
N LEU A 38 2.67 -12.74 3.37
CA LEU A 38 3.76 -12.75 2.39
C LEU A 38 3.59 -11.64 1.37
N ARG A 39 2.37 -11.45 0.86
CA ARG A 39 2.05 -10.32 -0.04
C ARG A 39 2.45 -8.99 0.60
N ASP A 40 2.10 -8.79 1.86
CA ASP A 40 2.35 -7.55 2.58
C ASP A 40 3.84 -7.38 2.87
N ALA A 41 4.56 -8.45 3.25
CA ALA A 41 6.00 -8.40 3.42
C ALA A 41 6.74 -8.03 2.12
N PHE A 42 6.38 -8.62 0.98
CA PHE A 42 6.92 -8.20 -0.32
C PHE A 42 6.56 -6.74 -0.64
N SER A 43 5.33 -6.33 -0.37
CA SER A 43 4.88 -4.94 -0.59
C SER A 43 5.67 -3.95 0.25
N ASP A 44 5.98 -4.29 1.51
CA ASP A 44 6.74 -3.44 2.43
C ASP A 44 8.24 -3.39 2.09
N SER A 45 8.79 -4.45 1.52
CA SER A 45 10.18 -4.44 1.00
C SER A 45 10.31 -3.62 -0.29
N LEU A 46 9.37 -3.78 -1.23
CA LEU A 46 9.46 -3.19 -2.58
C LEU A 46 8.88 -1.79 -2.67
N PHE A 47 7.89 -1.47 -1.84
CA PHE A 47 7.16 -0.20 -1.82
C PHE A 47 6.88 0.30 -0.39
N PRO A 48 7.92 0.47 0.46
CA PRO A 48 7.75 0.99 1.81
C PRO A 48 7.17 2.41 1.77
N GLY A 49 6.14 2.64 2.58
CA GLY A 49 5.44 3.94 2.63
C GLY A 49 4.35 4.14 1.58
N PHE A 50 4.25 3.25 0.60
CA PHE A 50 3.15 3.25 -0.36
C PHE A 50 1.97 2.42 0.17
N SER A 51 0.77 2.68 -0.34
CA SER A 51 -0.45 1.93 0.00
C SER A 51 -1.39 1.84 -1.19
N THR A 52 -2.21 0.79 -1.27
CA THR A 52 -3.15 0.59 -2.39
C THR A 52 -4.28 1.63 -2.44
N ILE A 53 -4.50 2.36 -1.36
CA ILE A 53 -5.50 3.44 -1.27
C ILE A 53 -4.92 4.84 -1.47
N GLN A 54 -3.62 4.95 -1.71
CA GLN A 54 -3.05 6.22 -2.17
C GLN A 54 -3.43 6.43 -3.63
N THR A 55 -3.58 7.70 -4.00
CA THR A 55 -4.12 8.10 -5.30
C THR A 55 -3.19 9.04 -6.04
N ARG A 56 -2.67 10.09 -5.38
CA ARG A 56 -1.89 11.17 -6.00
C ARG A 56 -0.78 11.65 -5.06
N ALA A 57 0.36 12.03 -5.62
CA ALA A 57 1.54 12.46 -4.87
C ALA A 57 1.31 13.75 -4.06
N LYS A 58 0.40 14.63 -4.50
CA LYS A 58 0.07 15.91 -3.84
C LYS A 58 -0.32 15.79 -2.37
N TYR A 59 -0.86 14.64 -1.95
CA TYR A 59 -1.19 14.41 -0.54
C TYR A 59 0.04 14.22 0.36
N PHE A 60 1.19 13.84 -0.19
CA PHE A 60 2.47 13.86 0.53
C PHE A 60 2.96 15.29 0.84
N VAL A 61 2.43 16.30 0.15
CA VAL A 61 2.76 17.71 0.39
C VAL A 61 1.69 18.40 1.23
N THR A 62 0.44 18.27 0.83
CA THR A 62 -0.66 19.00 1.44
C THR A 62 -0.94 18.56 2.87
N VAL A 63 -0.79 17.27 3.20
CA VAL A 63 -0.99 16.80 4.58
C VAL A 63 0.04 17.41 5.56
N PRO A 64 1.36 17.37 5.28
CA PRO A 64 2.34 18.12 6.07
C PRO A 64 2.03 19.61 6.20
N GLN A 65 1.55 20.25 5.12
CA GLN A 65 1.15 21.66 5.17
C GLN A 65 -0.05 21.89 6.11
N LEU A 66 -1.03 20.99 6.13
CA LEU A 66 -2.14 21.07 7.09
C LEU A 66 -1.65 20.98 8.54
N PHE A 67 -0.64 20.16 8.82
CA PHE A 67 -0.02 20.12 10.15
C PHE A 67 0.66 21.45 10.48
N ALA A 68 1.46 22.00 9.54
CA ALA A 68 2.13 23.29 9.72
C ALA A 68 1.12 24.43 9.97
N ASP A 69 0.03 24.46 9.21
CA ASP A 69 -1.02 25.46 9.35
C ASP A 69 -1.73 25.38 10.70
N TYR A 70 -1.97 24.17 11.24
CA TYR A 70 -2.50 24.00 12.59
C TYR A 70 -1.56 24.60 13.66
N TRP A 71 -0.25 24.40 13.53
CA TRP A 71 0.72 25.00 14.45
C TRP A 71 1.03 26.48 14.18
N ALA A 72 0.60 27.02 13.04
CA ALA A 72 0.66 28.45 12.76
C ALA A 72 -0.54 29.21 13.33
N LEU A 73 -1.64 28.53 13.69
CA LEU A 73 -2.79 29.15 14.36
C LEU A 73 -2.37 29.84 15.65
N THR A 74 -3.01 30.98 15.94
CA THR A 74 -2.84 31.69 17.21
C THR A 74 -3.30 30.82 18.39
N PRO A 75 -2.79 31.05 19.62
CA PRO A 75 -3.22 30.29 20.80
C PRO A 75 -4.74 30.30 21.00
N ARG A 76 -5.41 31.42 20.69
CA ARG A 76 -6.87 31.54 20.78
C ARG A 76 -7.60 30.65 19.77
N GLU A 77 -7.14 30.60 18.53
CA GLU A 77 -7.72 29.73 17.49
C GLU A 77 -7.49 28.25 17.79
N ARG A 78 -6.39 27.92 18.47
CA ARG A 78 -6.05 26.55 18.86
C ARG A 78 -6.78 26.08 20.13
N ALA A 79 -7.11 27.01 21.03
CA ALA A 79 -7.66 26.73 22.37
C ALA A 79 -9.03 26.01 22.40
N GLY A 80 -9.67 25.77 21.24
CA GLY A 80 -10.94 25.05 21.15
C GLY A 80 -10.95 23.90 20.15
N ARG A 81 -9.81 23.52 19.54
CA ARG A 81 -9.77 22.55 18.44
C ARG A 81 -8.55 21.64 18.53
N THR A 82 -8.80 20.33 18.58
CA THR A 82 -7.74 19.31 18.49
C THR A 82 -7.17 19.25 17.07
N LEU A 83 -5.94 18.75 16.92
CA LEU A 83 -5.37 18.54 15.58
C LEU A 83 -6.25 17.61 14.73
N GLU A 84 -6.84 16.58 15.35
CA GLU A 84 -7.74 15.65 14.65
C GLU A 84 -9.00 16.34 14.07
N THR A 85 -9.65 17.18 14.87
CA THR A 85 -10.80 17.98 14.40
C THR A 85 -10.35 19.05 13.41
N TYR A 86 -9.13 19.58 13.57
CA TYR A 86 -8.52 20.46 12.58
C TYR A 86 -8.43 19.82 11.20
N LEU A 87 -7.78 18.66 11.13
CA LEU A 87 -7.52 17.92 9.92
C LEU A 87 -8.80 17.53 9.22
N LYS A 88 -9.80 17.03 9.98
CA LYS A 88 -11.11 16.68 9.41
C LYS A 88 -11.68 17.81 8.55
N ASP A 89 -11.89 19.00 9.12
CA ASP A 89 -12.55 20.06 8.34
C ASP A 89 -11.58 20.75 7.37
N ALA A 90 -10.26 20.61 7.53
CA ALA A 90 -9.28 21.13 6.59
C ALA A 90 -9.16 20.24 5.34
N GLU A 91 -9.23 18.92 5.50
CA GLU A 91 -9.20 17.94 4.41
C GLU A 91 -10.50 17.93 3.60
N ASP A 92 -11.65 18.09 4.25
CA ASP A 92 -12.93 18.25 3.56
C ASP A 92 -12.92 19.52 2.68
N ARG A 93 -12.40 20.65 3.21
CA ARG A 93 -12.21 21.88 2.43
C ARG A 93 -11.17 21.72 1.32
N LEU A 94 -10.07 21.00 1.56
CA LEU A 94 -9.06 20.72 0.54
C LEU A 94 -9.68 19.95 -0.64
N ALA A 95 -10.52 18.95 -0.37
CA ALA A 95 -11.23 18.21 -1.41
C ALA A 95 -12.17 19.12 -2.22
N GLU A 96 -12.92 20.00 -1.55
CA GLU A 96 -13.79 20.99 -2.22
C GLU A 96 -13.01 21.95 -3.12
N LEU A 97 -11.88 22.47 -2.64
CA LEU A 97 -11.03 23.39 -3.39
C LEU A 97 -10.38 22.70 -4.61
N LEU A 98 -9.84 21.49 -4.42
CA LEU A 98 -9.28 20.71 -5.53
C LEU A 98 -10.31 20.42 -6.63
N VAL A 99 -11.55 20.08 -6.26
CA VAL A 99 -12.62 19.86 -7.23
C VAL A 99 -12.99 21.16 -7.94
N ARG A 100 -13.21 22.24 -7.19
CA ARG A 100 -13.59 23.54 -7.74
C ARG A 100 -12.56 24.08 -8.72
N ASN A 101 -11.28 24.07 -8.34
CA ASN A 101 -10.20 24.63 -9.15
C ASN A 101 -10.03 23.86 -10.46
N HIS A 102 -10.23 22.54 -10.44
CA HIS A 102 -10.15 21.72 -11.65
C HIS A 102 -11.42 21.78 -12.51
N GLU A 103 -12.61 21.95 -11.93
CA GLU A 103 -13.84 22.17 -12.69
C GLU A 103 -13.85 23.49 -13.45
N SER A 104 -13.29 24.56 -12.86
CA SER A 104 -13.10 25.84 -13.53
C SER A 104 -12.20 25.71 -14.77
N ASP A 105 -11.07 25.03 -14.63
CA ASP A 105 -10.14 24.77 -15.73
C ASP A 105 -10.74 23.91 -16.85
N ASN A 106 -11.54 22.89 -16.51
CA ASN A 106 -12.20 22.05 -17.52
C ASN A 106 -13.18 22.84 -18.38
N ARG A 107 -13.85 23.84 -17.81
CA ARG A 107 -14.76 24.73 -18.55
C ARG A 107 -14.00 25.67 -19.49
N GLU A 108 -12.78 26.05 -19.14
CA GLU A 108 -11.95 26.95 -19.94
C GLU A 108 -11.09 26.22 -20.99
N HIS A 109 -10.60 25.02 -20.68
CA HIS A 109 -9.57 24.33 -21.48
C HIS A 109 -9.96 22.89 -21.92
N GLY A 110 -11.17 22.42 -21.61
CA GLY A 110 -11.66 21.11 -22.05
C GLY A 110 -10.90 19.90 -21.49
N SER A 111 -10.14 20.09 -20.41
CA SER A 111 -9.38 19.01 -19.77
C SER A 111 -10.31 17.99 -19.08
N PRO A 112 -9.90 16.72 -18.95
CA PRO A 112 -10.64 15.75 -18.17
C PRO A 112 -10.60 16.12 -16.69
N ALA A 113 -11.70 15.93 -15.95
CA ALA A 113 -11.68 16.10 -14.51
C ALA A 113 -10.61 15.19 -13.86
N PRO A 114 -9.83 15.71 -12.90
CA PRO A 114 -8.75 14.95 -12.29
C PRO A 114 -9.31 13.72 -11.58
N ASN A 115 -8.74 12.57 -11.92
CA ASN A 115 -8.95 11.34 -11.18
C ASN A 115 -8.06 11.34 -9.92
N GLY A 116 -8.53 10.70 -8.86
CA GLY A 116 -7.75 10.48 -7.63
C GLY A 116 -7.90 11.54 -6.53
N ILE A 117 -8.82 12.50 -6.64
CA ILE A 117 -9.16 13.38 -5.51
C ILE A 117 -9.91 12.57 -4.44
N ILE A 118 -9.28 12.40 -3.28
CA ILE A 118 -9.85 11.72 -2.12
C ILE A 118 -10.97 12.59 -1.53
N GLY A 119 -12.15 12.00 -1.33
CA GLY A 119 -13.31 12.68 -0.74
C GLY A 119 -14.27 13.32 -1.75
N ARG A 120 -13.94 13.36 -3.05
CA ARG A 120 -14.76 13.97 -4.11
C ARG A 120 -16.22 13.53 -4.09
N GLU A 121 -16.50 12.23 -3.95
CA GLU A 121 -17.85 11.67 -3.96
C GLU A 121 -18.68 11.98 -2.69
N ARG A 122 -18.04 12.49 -1.64
CA ARG A 122 -18.65 12.73 -0.32
C ARG A 122 -18.66 14.21 0.08
N ILE A 123 -18.29 15.11 -0.82
CA ILE A 123 -18.43 16.55 -0.62
C ILE A 123 -19.89 16.87 -0.25
N GLY A 124 -20.11 17.59 0.87
CA GLY A 124 -21.44 17.92 1.39
C GLY A 124 -22.22 16.78 2.05
N LYS A 125 -21.67 15.56 2.17
CA LYS A 125 -22.36 14.37 2.72
C LYS A 125 -21.73 13.82 4.00
N GLY A 126 -21.06 14.66 4.78
CA GLY A 126 -20.49 14.28 6.08
C GLY A 126 -19.02 13.82 6.06
N GLY A 127 -18.29 14.11 4.97
CA GLY A 127 -16.83 13.92 4.85
C GLY A 127 -16.40 12.56 4.31
N ALA A 128 -15.14 12.47 3.89
CA ALA A 128 -14.56 11.24 3.34
C ALA A 128 -14.50 10.12 4.40
N ALA A 129 -14.88 8.87 4.06
CA ALA A 129 -14.68 7.71 4.95
C ALA A 129 -13.21 7.43 5.25
N ARG A 130 -12.31 7.85 4.36
CA ARG A 130 -10.86 7.68 4.45
C ARG A 130 -10.22 9.04 4.17
N ARG A 131 -9.45 9.55 5.13
CA ARG A 131 -8.83 10.88 5.05
C ARG A 131 -7.40 10.80 4.52
N PRO A 132 -6.91 11.80 3.77
CA PRO A 132 -5.52 11.86 3.32
C PRO A 132 -4.51 11.63 4.45
N SER A 133 -4.68 12.30 5.60
CA SER A 133 -3.83 12.18 6.78
C SER A 133 -3.66 10.74 7.25
N SER A 134 -4.75 10.00 7.38
CA SER A 134 -4.71 8.57 7.74
C SER A 134 -4.14 7.69 6.62
N THR A 135 -4.42 8.01 5.36
CA THR A 135 -4.06 7.19 4.19
C THR A 135 -2.57 7.29 3.86
N TYR A 136 -1.98 8.47 4.06
CA TYR A 136 -0.59 8.76 3.73
C TYR A 136 0.34 8.67 4.95
N TRP A 137 -0.18 8.50 6.18
CA TRP A 137 0.61 8.53 7.41
C TRP A 137 1.88 7.68 7.38
N THR A 138 1.77 6.40 7.00
CA THR A 138 2.92 5.50 6.89
C THR A 138 3.96 6.02 5.90
N GLY A 139 3.53 6.54 4.76
CA GLY A 139 4.44 7.09 3.76
C GLY A 139 5.07 8.42 4.19
N LEU A 140 4.31 9.30 4.84
CA LEU A 140 4.83 10.54 5.43
C LEU A 140 5.98 10.27 6.39
N ARG A 141 5.85 9.22 7.21
CA ARG A 141 6.92 8.77 8.11
C ARG A 141 8.08 8.13 7.35
N LYS A 142 7.79 7.18 6.45
CA LYS A 142 8.83 6.46 5.69
C LYS A 142 9.62 7.37 4.75
N PHE A 143 9.03 8.44 4.23
CA PHE A 143 9.74 9.40 3.37
C PHE A 143 10.48 10.46 4.19
N GLY A 144 10.32 10.49 5.52
CA GLY A 144 10.92 11.52 6.37
C GLY A 144 10.30 12.90 6.15
N LEU A 145 9.02 12.95 5.79
CA LEU A 145 8.22 14.19 5.75
C LEU A 145 7.69 14.52 7.15
N VAL A 146 7.42 13.49 7.95
CA VAL A 146 7.09 13.60 9.38
C VAL A 146 7.99 12.64 10.17
N ASN A 147 8.88 13.19 10.99
CA ASN A 147 9.83 12.45 11.80
C ASN A 147 9.20 12.11 13.16
N THR A 148 8.50 10.98 13.21
CA THR A 148 7.93 10.47 14.44
C THR A 148 7.77 8.95 14.38
N GLU A 149 7.76 8.30 15.53
CA GLU A 149 7.41 6.88 15.66
C GLU A 149 5.94 6.64 16.03
N LEU A 150 5.19 7.71 16.29
CA LEU A 150 3.80 7.66 16.74
C LEU A 150 2.83 7.21 15.62
N SER A 151 1.72 6.60 16.02
CA SER A 151 0.53 6.48 15.15
C SER A 151 -0.08 7.87 14.89
N ILE A 152 -0.92 8.02 13.86
CA ILE A 152 -1.57 9.31 13.58
C ILE A 152 -2.43 9.76 14.76
N ALA A 153 -3.09 8.81 15.43
CA ALA A 153 -3.94 9.10 16.58
C ALA A 153 -3.13 9.59 17.78
N GLU A 154 -1.96 8.98 18.05
CA GLU A 154 -1.03 9.43 19.09
C GLU A 154 -0.41 10.77 18.74
N PHE A 155 -0.03 10.97 17.48
CA PHE A 155 0.49 12.23 16.99
C PHE A 155 -0.52 13.37 17.20
N CYS A 156 -1.77 13.16 16.80
CA CYS A 156 -2.87 14.12 17.04
C CYS A 156 -3.11 14.42 18.52
N ARG A 157 -3.02 13.40 19.40
CA ARG A 157 -3.12 13.60 20.86
C ARG A 157 -1.92 14.38 21.42
N SER A 158 -0.71 14.08 20.96
CA SER A 158 0.52 14.76 21.40
C SER A 158 0.50 16.25 21.03
N ALA A 159 -0.14 16.60 19.90
CA ALA A 159 -0.30 17.99 19.47
C ALA A 159 -1.23 18.80 20.39
N ALA A 160 -2.14 18.14 21.12
CA ALA A 160 -3.12 18.77 22.01
C ALA A 160 -2.64 18.94 23.46
N GLN A 161 -1.52 18.33 23.86
CA GLN A 161 -0.99 18.43 25.21
C GLN A 161 0.01 19.59 25.32
N PRO A 162 -0.30 20.68 26.04
CA PRO A 162 0.74 21.49 26.66
C PRO A 162 1.28 20.68 27.84
N ARG A 163 2.58 20.36 27.82
CA ARG A 163 3.40 19.66 28.84
C ARG A 163 3.75 18.19 28.59
N SER A 164 5.01 17.89 28.92
CA SER A 164 5.60 16.61 29.33
C SER A 164 6.36 15.74 28.32
N THR A 165 6.81 16.27 27.18
CA THR A 165 7.89 15.59 26.41
C THR A 165 9.30 16.03 26.83
N GLY A 166 9.48 16.47 28.08
CA GLY A 166 10.80 16.68 28.67
C GLY A 166 11.52 15.38 29.06
N HIS A 167 10.80 14.25 29.15
CA HIS A 167 11.39 13.01 29.63
C HIS A 167 11.72 11.96 28.54
N LEU A 168 11.23 12.17 27.31
CA LEU A 168 11.46 11.22 26.20
C LEU A 168 12.66 11.57 25.30
N LEU A 169 13.30 12.72 25.52
CA LEU A 169 14.44 13.17 24.72
C LEU A 169 15.46 13.86 25.63
N ALA A 170 16.51 13.15 25.99
CA ALA A 170 17.62 13.71 26.75
C ALA A 170 18.46 14.67 25.89
N GLU A 171 18.97 15.70 26.56
CA GLU A 171 20.01 16.65 26.19
C GLU A 171 19.69 17.70 25.12
N SER A 172 19.04 18.79 25.54
CA SER A 172 19.63 20.13 25.39
C SER A 172 18.92 21.16 26.27
N THR A 173 19.74 22.05 26.78
CA THR A 173 19.55 23.10 27.79
C THR A 173 18.29 23.96 27.69
N GLU A 174 17.78 24.28 28.88
CA GLU A 174 16.69 25.17 29.27
C GLU A 174 16.64 26.51 28.52
N ILE A 175 15.49 26.81 27.89
CA ILE A 175 14.80 28.12 27.90
C ILE A 175 13.28 27.83 27.72
N ASP A 176 12.48 28.06 28.75
CA ASP A 176 11.03 27.78 28.78
C ASP A 176 10.25 28.97 28.20
N SER A 177 9.79 28.85 26.94
CA SER A 177 8.82 29.76 26.32
C SER A 177 7.91 28.97 25.37
N ASP A 178 6.61 29.28 25.36
CA ASP A 178 5.59 28.60 24.52
C ASP A 178 5.93 28.62 23.01
N ASP A 179 6.76 29.58 22.57
CA ASP A 179 7.19 29.72 21.17
C ASP A 179 8.23 28.67 20.76
N ASP A 180 9.08 28.22 21.70
CA ASP A 180 10.12 27.20 21.44
C ASP A 180 9.49 25.80 21.23
N ASP A 181 8.34 25.53 21.86
CA ASP A 181 7.59 24.27 21.69
C ASP A 181 6.91 24.16 20.32
N VAL A 182 6.39 25.28 19.79
CA VAL A 182 5.88 25.34 18.41
C VAL A 182 7.02 25.11 17.42
N VAL A 183 8.21 25.68 17.68
CA VAL A 183 9.41 25.46 16.87
C VAL A 183 9.85 24.00 16.91
N LYS A 184 9.89 23.34 18.09
CA LYS A 184 10.21 21.90 18.22
C LYS A 184 9.21 20.99 17.50
N ARG A 185 7.91 21.29 17.55
CA ARG A 185 6.87 20.50 16.84
C ARG A 185 6.89 20.74 15.33
N ARG A 186 7.18 21.97 14.88
CA ARG A 186 7.47 22.25 13.48
C ARG A 186 8.68 21.47 12.98
N ARG A 187 9.72 21.29 13.81
CA ARG A 187 10.88 20.43 13.49
C ARG A 187 10.52 18.94 13.34
N LEU A 188 9.43 18.46 13.97
CA LEU A 188 8.94 17.08 13.76
C LEU A 188 8.37 16.89 12.35
N VAL A 189 7.82 17.94 11.72
CA VAL A 189 7.49 17.92 10.29
C VAL A 189 8.70 18.40 9.52
N ALA A 190 9.58 17.45 9.22
CA ALA A 190 10.98 17.68 8.87
C ALA A 190 11.19 18.65 7.70
N THR A 191 10.25 18.71 6.74
CA THR A 191 10.34 19.59 5.58
C THR A 191 8.97 19.69 4.91
N VAL A 192 8.21 20.75 5.19
CA VAL A 192 7.06 21.13 4.34
C VAL A 192 7.62 22.01 3.23
N PRO A 193 7.22 21.85 1.95
CA PRO A 193 7.41 22.94 0.99
C PRO A 193 6.76 24.18 1.61
N GLN A 194 7.45 25.32 1.70
CA GLN A 194 6.78 26.55 2.10
C GLN A 194 5.80 26.93 0.98
N LEU A 195 4.61 26.36 1.04
CA LEU A 195 3.50 26.78 0.21
C LEU A 195 3.14 28.22 0.63
N SER A 196 2.70 29.03 -0.32
CA SER A 196 2.36 30.44 -0.07
C SER A 196 1.30 30.58 1.03
N THR A 197 1.18 31.75 1.65
CA THR A 197 0.14 32.01 2.67
C THR A 197 -1.28 31.78 2.14
N THR A 198 -1.47 31.84 0.81
CA THR A 198 -2.74 31.62 0.10
C THR A 198 -2.77 30.30 -0.69
N TRP A 199 -1.91 29.33 -0.38
CA TRP A 199 -1.75 28.10 -1.17
C TRP A 199 -3.02 27.29 -1.42
N ARG A 200 -4.03 27.48 -0.55
CA ARG A 200 -5.34 26.84 -0.67
C ARG A 200 -6.17 27.39 -1.83
N GLU A 201 -5.97 28.64 -2.23
CA GLU A 201 -6.80 29.30 -3.23
C GLU A 201 -6.52 28.71 -4.62
N ASP A 202 -5.26 28.51 -4.97
CA ASP A 202 -4.83 27.99 -6.27
C ASP A 202 -4.40 26.51 -6.23
N ILE A 203 -4.84 25.76 -5.22
CA ILE A 203 -4.41 24.37 -5.06
C ILE A 203 -4.86 23.50 -6.23
N ARG A 204 -3.91 22.74 -6.78
CA ARG A 204 -4.13 21.75 -7.84
C ARG A 204 -3.67 20.38 -7.38
N ILE A 205 -4.18 19.33 -8.03
CA ILE A 205 -3.75 17.96 -7.75
C ILE A 205 -2.36 17.67 -8.32
N ASP A 206 -1.96 18.38 -9.37
CA ASP A 206 -0.66 18.21 -10.02
C ASP A 206 0.43 18.92 -9.21
N LEU A 207 1.61 18.32 -9.16
CA LEU A 207 2.73 18.88 -8.42
C LEU A 207 3.31 20.08 -9.16
N SER A 208 3.63 21.14 -8.42
CA SER A 208 4.61 22.13 -8.88
C SER A 208 6.01 21.52 -8.88
N ARG A 209 6.93 22.14 -9.62
CA ARG A 209 8.33 21.70 -9.66
C ARG A 209 8.99 21.60 -8.29
N ALA A 210 8.81 22.60 -7.42
CA ALA A 210 9.39 22.58 -6.08
C ALA A 210 8.84 21.43 -5.20
N GLU A 211 7.55 21.09 -5.35
CA GLU A 211 6.94 19.97 -4.66
C GLU A 211 7.47 18.62 -5.16
N ALA A 212 7.61 18.49 -6.49
CA ALA A 212 8.17 17.30 -7.11
C ALA A 212 9.63 17.08 -6.74
N GLU A 213 10.46 18.14 -6.75
CA GLU A 213 11.86 18.11 -6.31
C GLU A 213 11.98 17.67 -4.83
N LEU A 214 11.08 18.14 -3.95
CA LEU A 214 11.05 17.68 -2.56
C LEU A 214 10.79 16.18 -2.48
N LEU A 215 9.73 15.68 -3.12
CA LEU A 215 9.36 14.26 -3.06
C LEU A 215 10.43 13.39 -3.69
N HIS A 216 10.99 13.80 -4.83
CA HIS A 216 12.11 13.16 -5.49
C HIS A 216 13.28 13.00 -4.49
N LYS A 217 13.70 14.08 -3.84
CA LYS A 217 14.78 14.06 -2.84
C LYS A 217 14.45 13.16 -1.64
N LYS A 218 13.24 13.26 -1.10
CA LYS A 218 12.82 12.48 0.07
C LYS A 218 12.79 10.98 -0.22
N ILE A 219 12.34 10.58 -1.40
CA ILE A 219 12.34 9.17 -1.83
C ILE A 219 13.77 8.69 -2.12
N SER A 220 14.60 9.52 -2.76
CA SER A 220 16.00 9.19 -3.11
C SER A 220 16.86 8.82 -1.91
N PHE A 221 16.74 9.61 -0.82
CA PHE A 221 17.67 9.56 0.32
C PHE A 221 17.08 8.91 1.58
N SER A 222 15.83 8.44 1.55
CA SER A 222 15.24 7.77 2.70
C SER A 222 15.79 6.35 2.86
N GLU A 223 16.44 6.06 3.99
CA GLU A 223 17.07 4.74 4.25
C GLU A 223 16.07 3.57 4.16
N PRO A 224 14.84 3.64 4.71
CA PRO A 224 13.83 2.59 4.50
C PRO A 224 13.49 2.31 3.03
N LEU A 225 13.70 3.27 2.13
CA LEU A 225 13.41 3.14 0.71
C LEU A 225 14.64 2.74 -0.12
N LYS A 226 15.83 2.64 0.46
CA LYS A 226 17.10 2.44 -0.25
C LYS A 226 17.05 1.36 -1.33
N HIS A 227 16.42 0.21 -1.05
CA HIS A 227 16.29 -0.91 -2.00
C HIS A 227 14.89 -1.07 -2.60
N SER A 228 14.00 -0.11 -2.37
CA SER A 228 12.65 -0.08 -2.93
C SER A 228 12.66 0.26 -4.41
N ILE A 229 11.66 -0.21 -5.15
CA ILE A 229 11.53 0.10 -6.58
C ILE A 229 11.48 1.62 -6.82
N PRO A 230 10.66 2.42 -6.10
CA PRO A 230 10.58 3.86 -6.34
C PRO A 230 11.91 4.60 -6.18
N ALA A 231 12.67 4.34 -5.10
CA ALA A 231 13.96 4.99 -4.92
C ALA A 231 15.01 4.51 -5.91
N GLN A 232 14.98 3.23 -6.30
CA GLN A 232 15.91 2.69 -7.28
C GLN A 232 15.66 3.26 -8.68
N LEU A 233 14.40 3.43 -9.09
CA LEU A 233 14.06 4.10 -10.35
C LEU A 233 14.52 5.57 -10.35
N ILE A 234 14.29 6.28 -9.24
CA ILE A 234 14.73 7.67 -9.10
C ILE A 234 16.26 7.80 -9.13
N ASN A 235 16.96 7.05 -8.29
CA ASN A 235 18.42 7.16 -8.15
C ASN A 235 19.18 6.67 -9.39
N ALA A 236 18.53 5.86 -10.23
CA ALA A 236 19.04 5.37 -11.49
C ALA A 236 18.70 6.27 -12.69
N ASP A 237 18.02 7.40 -12.46
CA ASP A 237 17.56 8.32 -13.50
C ASP A 237 16.62 7.65 -14.53
N LEU A 238 15.75 6.76 -14.05
CA LEU A 238 14.83 5.96 -14.86
C LEU A 238 13.38 6.46 -14.79
N LEU A 239 13.14 7.64 -14.20
CA LEU A 239 11.80 8.25 -14.24
C LEU A 239 11.43 8.69 -15.66
N ASP A 240 12.40 9.19 -16.43
CA ASP A 240 12.18 9.66 -17.79
C ASP A 240 12.10 8.52 -18.82
N ASP A 241 12.25 7.27 -18.38
CA ASP A 241 12.00 6.09 -19.20
C ASP A 241 10.48 5.90 -19.41
N ASP A 242 10.01 6.30 -20.59
CA ASP A 242 8.61 6.19 -20.99
C ASP A 242 8.08 4.75 -21.02
N VAL A 243 8.96 3.75 -21.12
CA VAL A 243 8.54 2.35 -21.12
C VAL A 243 8.29 1.88 -19.70
N LEU A 244 9.17 2.18 -18.74
CA LEU A 244 9.04 1.64 -17.37
C LEU A 244 7.78 2.11 -16.65
N LEU A 245 7.42 3.40 -16.77
CA LEU A 245 6.22 3.94 -16.11
C LEU A 245 4.91 3.62 -16.86
N THR A 246 4.97 3.05 -18.06
CA THR A 246 3.78 2.57 -18.78
C THR A 246 3.49 1.10 -18.49
N ILE A 247 4.41 0.37 -17.84
CA ILE A 247 4.19 -1.02 -17.45
C ILE A 247 3.00 -1.13 -16.48
N GLY A 248 1.93 -1.77 -16.95
CA GLY A 248 0.70 -1.96 -16.19
C GLY A 248 0.78 -3.02 -15.10
N SER A 249 1.62 -4.04 -15.29
CA SER A 249 1.68 -5.21 -14.41
C SER A 249 3.00 -5.31 -13.65
N PHE A 250 2.93 -5.69 -12.38
CA PHE A 250 4.13 -5.90 -11.56
C PHE A 250 5.05 -7.00 -12.13
N GLU A 251 4.47 -8.03 -12.77
CA GLU A 251 5.23 -9.11 -13.39
C GLU A 251 6.17 -8.60 -14.49
N MET A 252 5.65 -7.81 -15.44
CA MET A 252 6.46 -7.24 -16.51
C MET A 252 7.48 -6.24 -15.95
N LEU A 253 7.14 -5.51 -14.89
CA LEU A 253 8.08 -4.62 -14.22
C LEU A 253 9.24 -5.43 -13.62
N SER A 254 8.94 -6.52 -12.91
CA SER A 254 9.97 -7.38 -12.33
C SER A 254 10.89 -7.97 -13.40
N GLU A 255 10.38 -8.31 -14.58
CA GLU A 255 11.19 -8.79 -15.70
C GLU A 255 12.08 -7.67 -16.26
N ALA A 256 11.52 -6.48 -16.50
CA ALA A 256 12.28 -5.34 -16.97
C ALA A 256 13.42 -4.98 -15.99
N LEU A 257 13.14 -4.96 -14.68
CA LEU A 257 14.14 -4.69 -13.64
C LEU A 257 15.33 -5.67 -13.67
N CYS A 258 15.13 -6.92 -14.10
CA CYS A 258 16.21 -7.91 -14.21
C CYS A 258 17.28 -7.51 -15.25
N HIS A 259 16.91 -6.70 -16.24
CA HIS A 259 17.81 -6.25 -17.31
C HIS A 259 18.47 -4.90 -17.03
N LEU A 260 18.22 -4.31 -15.87
CA LEU A 260 18.73 -2.99 -15.48
C LEU A 260 19.85 -3.15 -14.44
N PRO A 261 21.14 -3.17 -14.86
CA PRO A 261 22.28 -3.38 -13.95
C PRO A 261 22.40 -2.29 -12.87
N GLN A 262 21.92 -1.07 -13.15
CA GLN A 262 21.92 0.09 -12.26
C GLN A 262 20.97 -0.05 -11.06
N ILE A 263 19.98 -0.94 -11.14
CA ILE A 263 19.13 -1.28 -10.00
C ILE A 263 19.93 -2.18 -9.05
N SER A 264 19.79 -2.01 -7.74
CA SER A 264 20.49 -2.85 -6.77
C SER A 264 20.05 -4.31 -6.85
N GLU A 265 21.00 -5.23 -6.61
CA GLU A 265 20.74 -6.66 -6.65
C GLU A 265 19.66 -7.09 -5.64
N VAL A 266 19.64 -6.46 -4.47
CA VAL A 266 18.60 -6.68 -3.45
C VAL A 266 17.20 -6.38 -4.01
N CYS A 267 17.04 -5.25 -4.72
CA CYS A 267 15.78 -4.85 -5.31
C CYS A 267 15.34 -5.83 -6.42
N ARG A 268 16.24 -6.14 -7.36
CA ARG A 268 15.98 -7.09 -8.46
C ARG A 268 15.61 -8.47 -7.96
N THR A 269 16.38 -9.01 -7.01
CA THR A 269 16.14 -10.33 -6.42
C THR A 269 14.83 -10.35 -5.65
N THR A 270 14.53 -9.33 -4.83
CA THR A 270 13.24 -9.24 -4.12
C THR A 270 12.06 -9.17 -5.09
N ALA A 271 12.16 -8.36 -6.17
CA ALA A 271 11.11 -8.24 -7.17
C ALA A 271 10.88 -9.56 -7.91
N ARG A 272 11.97 -10.24 -8.30
CA ARG A 272 11.92 -11.57 -8.94
C ARG A 272 11.24 -12.61 -8.05
N HIS A 273 11.60 -12.65 -6.75
CA HIS A 273 10.96 -13.57 -5.80
C HIS A 273 9.47 -13.26 -5.63
N ALA A 274 9.11 -11.98 -5.57
CA ALA A 274 7.72 -11.54 -5.49
C ALA A 274 6.91 -11.99 -6.73
N ALA A 275 7.45 -11.77 -7.93
CA ALA A 275 6.80 -12.19 -9.18
C ALA A 275 6.63 -13.72 -9.24
N ARG A 276 7.68 -14.48 -8.89
CA ARG A 276 7.62 -15.95 -8.82
C ARG A 276 6.62 -16.45 -7.79
N PHE A 277 6.58 -15.86 -6.59
CA PHE A 277 5.61 -16.19 -5.56
C PHE A 277 4.17 -15.96 -6.04
N SER A 278 3.91 -14.79 -6.63
CA SER A 278 2.60 -14.47 -7.22
C SER A 278 2.18 -15.50 -8.26
N LYS A 279 3.07 -15.85 -9.20
CA LYS A 279 2.82 -16.88 -10.21
C LYS A 279 2.57 -18.26 -9.60
N ALA A 280 3.35 -18.64 -8.59
CA ALA A 280 3.21 -19.94 -7.94
C ALA A 280 1.86 -20.08 -7.21
N MET A 281 1.37 -19.00 -6.60
CA MET A 281 0.08 -18.98 -5.89
C MET A 281 -1.13 -18.83 -6.81
N LEU A 282 -0.94 -18.31 -8.03
CA LEU A 282 -2.01 -18.26 -9.04
C LEU A 282 -2.59 -19.64 -9.30
N GLY A 283 -1.77 -20.69 -9.43
CA GLY A 283 -2.23 -22.06 -9.62
C GLY A 283 -3.13 -22.56 -8.48
N ALA A 284 -2.79 -22.24 -7.24
CA ALA A 284 -3.63 -22.57 -6.09
C ALA A 284 -4.98 -21.83 -6.13
N HIS A 285 -4.99 -20.56 -6.56
CA HIS A 285 -6.21 -19.78 -6.74
C HIS A 285 -7.07 -20.26 -7.93
N LEU A 286 -6.47 -20.74 -9.01
CA LEU A 286 -7.19 -21.38 -10.12
C LEU A 286 -7.92 -22.62 -9.63
N ARG A 287 -7.25 -23.50 -8.88
CA ARG A 287 -7.88 -24.69 -8.28
C ARG A 287 -8.95 -24.33 -7.25
N PHE A 288 -8.75 -23.25 -6.49
CA PHE A 288 -9.76 -22.75 -5.55
C PHE A 288 -11.04 -22.32 -6.27
N ASN A 289 -10.91 -21.51 -7.32
CA ASN A 289 -12.04 -21.04 -8.13
C ASN A 289 -12.70 -22.19 -8.89
N TYR A 290 -11.92 -23.15 -9.39
CA TYR A 290 -12.44 -24.37 -10.01
C TYR A 290 -13.39 -25.10 -9.07
N GLN A 291 -13.00 -25.26 -7.80
CA GLN A 291 -13.85 -25.92 -6.80
C GLN A 291 -15.12 -25.12 -6.48
N ILE A 292 -15.06 -23.79 -6.48
CA ILE A 292 -16.25 -22.94 -6.35
C ILE A 292 -17.20 -23.17 -7.54
N ALA A 293 -16.70 -23.06 -8.77
CA ALA A 293 -17.50 -23.24 -9.98
C ALA A 293 -18.12 -24.64 -10.04
N SER A 294 -17.35 -25.67 -9.66
CA SER A 294 -17.82 -27.06 -9.57
C SER A 294 -18.93 -27.22 -8.52
N ASN A 295 -18.79 -26.64 -7.32
CA ASN A 295 -19.82 -26.66 -6.29
C ASN A 295 -21.10 -25.93 -6.72
N LEU A 296 -20.96 -24.86 -7.51
CA LEU A 296 -22.08 -24.11 -8.09
C LEU A 296 -22.67 -24.77 -9.35
N ARG A 297 -22.12 -25.90 -9.80
CA ARG A 297 -22.51 -26.60 -11.04
C ARG A 297 -22.38 -25.75 -12.31
N GLN A 298 -21.46 -24.79 -12.31
CA GLN A 298 -21.09 -23.99 -13.49
C GLN A 298 -20.10 -24.80 -14.35
N THR A 299 -20.59 -25.73 -15.17
CA THR A 299 -19.75 -26.69 -15.91
C THR A 299 -18.78 -26.04 -16.88
N GLU A 300 -19.25 -25.04 -17.64
CA GLU A 300 -18.42 -24.29 -18.60
C GLU A 300 -17.28 -23.55 -17.88
N ARG A 301 -17.62 -22.81 -16.83
CA ARG A 301 -16.62 -22.08 -16.02
C ARG A 301 -15.60 -23.00 -15.36
N ALA A 302 -16.04 -24.16 -14.85
CA ALA A 302 -15.14 -25.15 -14.28
C ALA A 302 -14.19 -25.72 -15.34
N GLN A 303 -14.67 -25.94 -16.56
CA GLN A 303 -13.82 -26.38 -17.67
C GLN A 303 -12.78 -25.31 -18.03
N GLU A 304 -13.18 -24.05 -18.21
CA GLU A 304 -12.25 -22.93 -18.48
C GLU A 304 -11.14 -22.82 -17.42
N LEU A 305 -11.51 -22.93 -16.13
CA LEU A 305 -10.54 -22.85 -15.03
C LEU A 305 -9.62 -24.07 -14.97
N SER A 306 -10.09 -25.22 -15.43
CA SER A 306 -9.25 -26.40 -15.57
C SER A 306 -8.25 -26.23 -16.71
N GLU A 307 -8.69 -25.74 -17.88
CA GLU A 307 -7.82 -25.45 -19.03
C GLU A 307 -6.75 -24.40 -18.66
N GLN A 308 -7.14 -23.29 -18.04
CA GLN A 308 -6.21 -22.27 -17.53
C GLN A 308 -5.20 -22.83 -16.51
N PHE A 309 -5.60 -23.81 -15.69
CA PHE A 309 -4.70 -24.45 -14.74
C PHE A 309 -3.67 -25.35 -15.43
N GLU A 310 -4.07 -26.09 -16.47
CA GLU A 310 -3.14 -26.92 -17.23
C GLU A 310 -2.13 -26.05 -17.98
N GLU A 311 -2.58 -24.99 -18.65
CA GLU A 311 -1.70 -23.99 -19.29
C GLU A 311 -0.72 -23.37 -18.28
N TRP A 312 -1.23 -22.96 -17.11
CA TRP A 312 -0.39 -22.44 -16.04
C TRP A 312 0.61 -23.47 -15.53
N ARG A 313 0.21 -24.74 -15.38
CA ARG A 313 1.07 -25.81 -14.87
C ARG A 313 2.22 -26.09 -15.82
N ASP A 314 1.94 -26.14 -17.12
CA ASP A 314 2.96 -26.34 -18.15
C ASP A 314 3.97 -25.17 -18.15
N ALA A 315 3.49 -23.93 -18.01
CA ALA A 315 4.35 -22.76 -17.86
C ALA A 315 5.15 -22.74 -16.54
N ALA A 316 4.58 -23.28 -15.45
CA ALA A 316 5.24 -23.36 -14.15
C ALA A 316 6.37 -24.40 -14.11
N ASP A 317 6.21 -25.48 -14.88
CA ASP A 317 7.17 -26.57 -15.06
C ASP A 317 8.20 -26.30 -16.16
N ASP A 318 8.16 -25.13 -16.81
CA ASP A 318 9.13 -24.76 -17.84
C ASP A 318 10.56 -24.68 -17.23
N LYS A 319 11.32 -25.74 -17.47
CA LYS A 319 12.71 -25.89 -17.01
C LYS A 319 13.69 -25.09 -17.87
N THR A 320 13.23 -24.51 -18.97
CA THR A 320 14.08 -23.75 -19.88
C THR A 320 14.61 -22.52 -19.14
N ASN A 321 15.94 -22.37 -19.12
CA ASN A 321 16.67 -21.27 -18.46
C ASN A 321 16.55 -21.20 -16.92
N GLY A 322 16.27 -22.29 -16.20
CA GLY A 322 16.25 -22.30 -14.73
C GLY A 322 15.11 -21.45 -14.14
N LYS A 323 14.02 -21.29 -14.89
CA LYS A 323 12.85 -20.47 -14.52
C LYS A 323 11.74 -21.24 -13.78
N ALA A 324 11.92 -22.53 -13.52
CA ALA A 324 10.93 -23.35 -12.82
C ALA A 324 10.48 -22.71 -11.50
N LEU A 325 9.17 -22.50 -11.35
CA LEU A 325 8.61 -21.82 -10.18
C LEU A 325 8.86 -22.62 -8.90
N PHE A 326 8.80 -23.95 -8.99
CA PHE A 326 8.92 -24.87 -7.87
C PHE A 326 10.30 -25.55 -7.83
N HIS A 327 11.37 -24.77 -7.76
CA HIS A 327 12.74 -25.27 -7.57
C HIS A 327 13.07 -25.49 -6.07
N PRO A 328 14.16 -26.21 -5.72
CA PRO A 328 14.47 -26.56 -4.33
C PRO A 328 14.50 -25.37 -3.35
N ASP A 329 15.03 -24.23 -3.77
CA ASP A 329 15.23 -23.05 -2.91
C ASP A 329 14.02 -22.09 -2.90
N ALA A 330 12.94 -22.40 -3.64
CA ALA A 330 11.83 -21.48 -3.84
C ALA A 330 11.13 -21.07 -2.53
N LEU A 331 11.03 -21.97 -1.55
CA LEU A 331 10.44 -21.66 -0.25
C LEU A 331 11.27 -20.63 0.53
N ASP A 332 12.60 -20.72 0.46
CA ASP A 332 13.50 -19.76 1.09
C ASP A 332 13.42 -18.40 0.36
N GLU A 333 13.38 -18.41 -0.97
CA GLU A 333 13.14 -17.21 -1.79
C GLU A 333 11.84 -16.50 -1.38
N TRP A 334 10.74 -17.26 -1.22
CA TRP A 334 9.42 -16.71 -0.92
C TRP A 334 9.29 -16.24 0.54
N PHE A 335 9.94 -16.92 1.49
CA PHE A 335 9.85 -16.57 2.91
C PHE A 335 10.88 -15.53 3.36
N ALA A 336 11.91 -15.26 2.56
CA ALA A 336 12.97 -14.29 2.88
C ALA A 336 12.46 -12.92 3.36
N PRO A 337 11.47 -12.26 2.73
CA PRO A 337 10.99 -10.96 3.18
C PRO A 337 10.43 -10.98 4.61
N CYS A 338 9.68 -12.03 4.97
CA CYS A 338 9.15 -12.16 6.32
C CYS A 338 10.26 -12.37 7.36
N VAL A 339 11.28 -13.17 7.01
CA VAL A 339 12.44 -13.38 7.89
C VAL A 339 13.20 -12.07 8.10
N MET A 340 13.48 -11.32 7.03
CA MET A 340 14.18 -10.03 7.10
C MET A 340 13.42 -8.99 7.93
N GLN A 341 12.08 -9.03 7.90
CA GLN A 341 11.23 -8.09 8.64
C GLN A 341 10.84 -8.60 10.04
N GLY A 342 11.26 -9.79 10.44
CA GLY A 342 10.88 -10.41 11.72
C GLY A 342 9.39 -10.77 11.82
N VAL A 343 8.70 -10.91 10.67
CA VAL A 343 7.29 -11.29 10.61
C VAL A 343 7.14 -12.80 10.75
N ARG A 344 6.48 -13.25 11.82
CA ARG A 344 6.16 -14.67 12.01
C ARG A 344 4.97 -15.07 11.14
N LEU A 345 5.24 -15.86 10.11
CA LEU A 345 4.19 -16.46 9.28
C LEU A 345 3.28 -17.37 10.09
N ALA A 346 1.99 -17.31 9.80
CA ALA A 346 1.00 -18.22 10.34
C ALA A 346 1.36 -19.68 9.98
N PHE A 347 1.18 -20.57 10.95
CA PHE A 347 1.55 -21.98 10.80
C PHE A 347 0.85 -22.64 9.60
N ASN A 348 -0.45 -22.40 9.43
CA ASN A 348 -1.24 -22.97 8.34
C ASN A 348 -0.75 -22.48 6.97
N THR A 349 -0.44 -21.19 6.83
CA THR A 349 0.13 -20.61 5.59
C THR A 349 1.46 -21.27 5.24
N ARG A 350 2.39 -21.38 6.20
CA ARG A 350 3.69 -22.02 5.97
C ARG A 350 3.53 -23.49 5.57
N ARG A 351 2.68 -24.23 6.29
CA ARG A 351 2.37 -25.64 6.01
C ARG A 351 1.78 -25.83 4.62
N PHE A 352 0.82 -24.98 4.24
CA PHE A 352 0.17 -25.05 2.94
C PHE A 352 1.14 -24.76 1.80
N ILE A 353 1.89 -23.66 1.87
CA ILE A 353 2.83 -23.28 0.80
C ILE A 353 3.91 -24.36 0.63
N GLY A 354 4.42 -24.92 1.74
CA GLY A 354 5.35 -26.05 1.69
C GLY A 354 4.75 -27.31 1.06
N ALA A 355 3.54 -27.69 1.47
CA ALA A 355 2.86 -28.86 0.91
C ALA A 355 2.47 -28.68 -0.57
N TRP A 356 2.08 -27.46 -0.96
CA TRP A 356 1.79 -27.09 -2.34
C TRP A 356 3.05 -27.17 -3.20
N HIS A 357 4.15 -26.57 -2.75
CA HIS A 357 5.45 -26.64 -3.43
C HIS A 357 5.91 -28.08 -3.64
N GLU A 358 5.86 -28.92 -2.60
CA GLU A 358 6.26 -30.32 -2.71
C GLU A 358 5.34 -31.13 -3.64
N ALA A 359 4.02 -30.87 -3.59
CA ALA A 359 3.07 -31.53 -4.47
C ALA A 359 3.30 -31.16 -5.95
N MET A 360 3.59 -29.89 -6.24
CA MET A 360 3.90 -29.44 -7.60
C MET A 360 5.21 -30.07 -8.09
N ARG A 361 6.27 -30.10 -7.25
CA ARG A 361 7.55 -30.74 -7.60
C ARG A 361 7.42 -32.23 -7.91
N ALA A 362 6.53 -32.92 -7.19
CA ALA A 362 6.27 -34.34 -7.38
C ALA A 362 5.34 -34.64 -8.57
N GLY A 363 4.86 -33.63 -9.31
CA GLY A 363 3.89 -33.82 -10.39
C GLY A 363 2.56 -34.43 -9.88
N ALA A 364 2.11 -34.00 -8.70
CA ALA A 364 0.93 -34.58 -8.07
C ALA A 364 -0.34 -34.41 -8.93
N PRO A 365 -1.27 -35.39 -8.90
CA PRO A 365 -2.52 -35.26 -9.62
C PRO A 365 -3.38 -34.13 -9.06
N THR A 366 -4.21 -33.52 -9.92
CA THR A 366 -5.10 -32.40 -9.58
C THR A 366 -6.02 -32.69 -8.40
N SER A 367 -6.44 -33.94 -8.20
CA SER A 367 -7.25 -34.35 -7.04
C SER A 367 -6.54 -34.12 -5.69
N LYS A 368 -5.22 -34.33 -5.63
CA LYS A 368 -4.40 -34.05 -4.43
C LYS A 368 -4.22 -32.55 -4.23
N LEU A 369 -4.02 -31.80 -5.31
CA LEU A 369 -3.91 -30.34 -5.28
C LEU A 369 -5.21 -29.69 -4.79
N ASP A 370 -6.35 -30.18 -5.28
CA ASP A 370 -7.67 -29.72 -4.84
C ASP A 370 -7.91 -29.98 -3.35
N ALA A 371 -7.49 -31.14 -2.84
CA ALA A 371 -7.57 -31.46 -1.43
C ALA A 371 -6.73 -30.51 -0.57
N LEU A 372 -5.50 -30.17 -0.99
CA LEU A 372 -4.63 -29.20 -0.30
C LEU A 372 -5.29 -27.81 -0.24
N VAL A 373 -5.78 -27.33 -1.38
CA VAL A 373 -6.44 -26.01 -1.48
C VAL A 373 -7.71 -25.97 -0.64
N ARG A 374 -8.53 -27.03 -0.67
CA ARG A 374 -9.75 -27.14 0.13
C ARG A 374 -9.43 -27.12 1.62
N GLN A 375 -8.45 -27.91 2.06
CA GLN A 375 -8.05 -27.96 3.46
C GLN A 375 -7.55 -26.59 3.91
N GLN A 376 -6.70 -25.92 3.11
CA GLN A 376 -6.19 -24.60 3.47
C GLN A 376 -7.30 -23.54 3.57
N ALA A 377 -8.23 -23.50 2.60
CA ALA A 377 -9.34 -22.55 2.64
C ALA A 377 -10.22 -22.75 3.89
N ILE A 378 -10.39 -23.99 4.34
CA ILE A 378 -11.10 -24.32 5.58
C ILE A 378 -10.27 -23.96 6.81
N ASP A 379 -8.97 -24.27 6.84
CA ASP A 379 -8.09 -23.97 7.98
C ASP A 379 -7.93 -22.46 8.20
N ASN A 380 -7.96 -21.67 7.12
CA ASN A 380 -7.81 -20.23 7.15
C ASN A 380 -9.08 -19.50 7.61
N LYS A 381 -10.27 -19.90 7.11
CA LYS A 381 -11.53 -19.18 7.37
C LYS A 381 -12.59 -19.97 8.14
N GLY A 382 -12.37 -21.25 8.39
CA GLY A 382 -13.32 -22.14 9.05
C GLY A 382 -14.68 -22.14 8.34
N ASN A 383 -15.74 -21.90 9.10
CA ASN A 383 -17.11 -21.81 8.59
C ASN A 383 -17.35 -20.61 7.65
N ARG A 384 -16.44 -19.62 7.63
CA ARG A 384 -16.50 -18.48 6.71
C ARG A 384 -15.87 -18.78 5.35
N SER A 385 -15.26 -19.95 5.17
CA SER A 385 -14.70 -20.37 3.89
C SER A 385 -15.79 -20.40 2.82
N LEU A 386 -15.50 -19.81 1.66
CA LEU A 386 -16.46 -19.75 0.56
C LEU A 386 -16.74 -21.13 -0.05
N LEU A 387 -15.86 -22.12 0.18
CA LEU A 387 -16.12 -23.52 -0.18
C LEU A 387 -17.19 -24.19 0.70
N ARG A 388 -17.50 -23.62 1.88
CA ARG A 388 -18.56 -24.11 2.78
C ARG A 388 -19.84 -23.29 2.71
N ARG A 389 -19.76 -22.06 2.21
CA ARG A 389 -20.89 -21.13 2.17
C ARG A 389 -21.72 -21.34 0.90
N SER A 390 -23.04 -21.18 1.02
CA SER A 390 -23.89 -21.03 -0.16
C SER A 390 -23.59 -19.69 -0.84
N LEU A 391 -23.01 -19.77 -2.03
CA LEU A 391 -22.71 -18.63 -2.90
C LEU A 391 -23.86 -18.43 -3.90
N ARG A 392 -23.97 -17.24 -4.47
CA ARG A 392 -24.90 -16.99 -5.57
C ARG A 392 -24.36 -17.64 -6.85
N HIS A 393 -25.25 -18.12 -7.70
CA HIS A 393 -24.89 -18.81 -8.95
C HIS A 393 -24.17 -17.90 -9.97
N ASP A 394 -24.22 -16.58 -9.81
CA ASP A 394 -23.53 -15.59 -10.66
C ASP A 394 -22.13 -15.21 -10.12
N THR A 395 -21.63 -15.90 -9.10
CA THR A 395 -20.27 -15.65 -8.60
C THR A 395 -19.26 -16.04 -9.67
N ASP A 396 -18.48 -15.06 -10.15
CA ASP A 396 -17.37 -15.26 -11.10
C ASP A 396 -16.06 -15.53 -10.33
N TRP A 397 -15.03 -14.68 -10.49
CA TRP A 397 -13.75 -14.89 -9.83
C TRP A 397 -13.75 -14.46 -8.37
N VAL A 398 -13.20 -15.31 -7.50
CA VAL A 398 -13.02 -15.02 -6.08
C VAL A 398 -11.57 -15.21 -5.63
N GLY A 399 -11.09 -14.24 -4.86
CA GLY A 399 -9.72 -14.24 -4.34
C GLY A 399 -8.72 -13.65 -5.32
N ILE A 400 -7.46 -14.03 -5.20
CA ILE A 400 -6.34 -13.26 -5.76
C ILE A 400 -5.90 -13.81 -7.12
N ARG A 401 -5.83 -12.95 -8.14
CA ARG A 401 -5.18 -13.25 -9.44
C ARG A 401 -3.65 -13.09 -9.31
N THR A 402 -2.98 -12.46 -10.27
CA THR A 402 -1.58 -12.04 -10.11
C THR A 402 -1.49 -10.82 -9.20
N LEU A 403 -0.62 -10.88 -8.21
CA LEU A 403 -0.38 -9.79 -7.27
C LEU A 403 0.27 -8.60 -7.99
N GLN A 404 -0.37 -7.43 -7.87
CA GLN A 404 0.21 -6.16 -8.30
C GLN A 404 0.98 -5.44 -7.18
N TYR A 405 0.91 -5.99 -5.96
CA TYR A 405 1.45 -5.36 -4.75
C TYR A 405 0.96 -3.92 -4.62
N ARG A 406 1.87 -2.94 -4.64
CA ARG A 406 1.55 -1.51 -4.60
C ARG A 406 2.04 -0.77 -5.85
N TRP A 407 2.38 -1.52 -6.91
CA TRP A 407 2.93 -0.95 -8.13
C TRP A 407 1.99 0.07 -8.79
N PRO A 408 0.68 -0.19 -8.98
CA PRO A 408 -0.20 0.78 -9.64
C PRO A 408 -0.20 2.15 -8.97
N GLN A 409 -0.26 2.19 -7.63
CA GLN A 409 -0.27 3.43 -6.86
C GLN A 409 1.13 4.08 -6.83
N ALA A 410 2.18 3.29 -6.64
CA ALA A 410 3.55 3.80 -6.71
C ALA A 410 3.85 4.40 -8.08
N ARG A 411 3.45 3.74 -9.16
CA ARG A 411 3.58 4.21 -10.55
C ARG A 411 2.87 5.54 -10.76
N GLN A 412 1.63 5.68 -10.30
CA GLN A 412 0.92 6.96 -10.40
C GLN A 412 1.64 8.08 -9.64
N ILE A 413 2.13 7.81 -8.43
CA ILE A 413 2.89 8.79 -7.64
C ILE A 413 4.21 9.17 -8.33
N LEU A 414 4.90 8.22 -8.95
CA LEU A 414 6.11 8.49 -9.73
C LEU A 414 5.82 9.30 -10.99
N ILE A 415 4.70 9.04 -11.67
CA ILE A 415 4.23 9.84 -12.81
C ILE A 415 3.96 11.28 -12.36
N ASP A 416 3.24 11.49 -11.25
CA ASP A 416 2.97 12.83 -10.71
C ASP A 416 4.28 13.59 -10.40
N ILE A 417 5.30 12.89 -9.89
CA ILE A 417 6.63 13.46 -9.63
C ILE A 417 7.32 13.85 -10.94
N ARG A 418 7.35 12.96 -11.93
CA ARG A 418 7.94 13.22 -13.25
C ARG A 418 7.30 14.42 -13.93
N GLU A 419 5.97 14.46 -13.97
CA GLU A 419 5.22 15.58 -14.56
C GLU A 419 5.52 16.89 -13.85
N GLY A 420 5.59 16.89 -12.51
CA GLY A 420 5.96 18.08 -11.76
C GLY A 420 7.40 18.54 -12.00
N LEU A 421 8.36 17.63 -12.20
CA LEU A 421 9.76 17.97 -12.53
C LEU A 421 9.90 18.62 -13.91
N ALA A 422 9.00 18.29 -14.85
CA ALA A 422 9.00 18.83 -16.21
C ALA A 422 8.35 20.23 -16.33
N CYS A 423 7.70 20.71 -15.26
CA CYS A 423 6.99 21.99 -15.22
C CYS A 423 7.90 23.23 -15.15
#